data_AF-A0A7S3MWV1-F1
#
_entry.id   AF-A0A7S3MWV1-F1
#
_cell.length_a   1.000
_cell.length_b   1.000
_cell.length_c   1.000
_cell.angle_alpha   90.00
_cell.angle_beta   90.00
_cell.angle_gamma   90.00
#
_symmetry.space_group_name_H-M   'P 1'
#
loop_
_entity.id
_entity.type
_entity.pdbx_description
1 polymer ?
#
loop_
_entity_poly.entity_id
_entity_poly.type
_entity_poly.pdbx_seq_one_letter_code
_entity_poly.pdbx_strand_id
1 'polypeptide(L)'
;SLFVNDQFYLRLQPESFVIDIGYSDRCYLAIQTSSDDYWKLGEPFFRNFYAVFNAEDESLSLGPSKNFPMSTIRMGEAPTHELDFLVQKNKLKQAEGEKH
;
A
#
# COMPACT_ATOMS: atom_id res chain seq x y z
N SER A 1 4.73 1.53 0.94
CA SER A 1 3.49 2.09 0.35
C SER A 1 2.60 2.66 1.44
N LEU A 2 1.92 3.79 1.19
CA LEU A 2 0.98 4.43 2.12
C LEU A 2 -0.45 4.30 1.56
N PHE A 3 -1.37 3.78 2.37
CA PHE A 3 -2.80 3.70 2.08
C PHE A 3 -3.52 4.58 3.10
N VAL A 4 -4.47 5.38 2.64
CA VAL A 4 -5.16 6.37 3.48
C VAL A 4 -6.65 6.30 3.20
N ASN A 5 -7.46 6.32 4.26
CA ASN A 5 -8.87 6.64 4.19
C ASN A 5 -9.21 7.71 5.24
N ASP A 6 -10.50 8.01 5.41
CA ASP A 6 -10.97 9.10 6.28
C ASP A 6 -10.64 8.92 7.76
N GLN A 7 -10.35 7.69 8.21
CA GLN A 7 -10.18 7.35 9.63
C GLN A 7 -8.80 6.79 9.96
N PHE A 8 -8.14 6.15 8.99
CA PHE A 8 -6.93 5.39 9.18
C PHE A 8 -5.94 5.63 8.05
N TYR A 9 -4.67 5.53 8.39
CA TYR A 9 -3.61 5.31 7.42
C TYR A 9 -2.81 4.05 7.76
N LEU A 10 -2.50 3.31 6.69
CA LEU A 10 -1.79 2.05 6.72
C LEU A 10 -0.47 2.23 5.95
N ARG A 11 0.64 1.86 6.57
CA ARG A 11 1.95 1.89 5.91
C ARG A 11 2.51 0.48 5.79
N LEU A 12 2.89 0.11 4.58
CA LEU A 12 3.70 -1.08 4.30
C LEU A 12 5.17 -0.66 4.14
N GLN A 13 6.06 -1.35 4.84
CA GLN A 13 7.50 -1.21 4.64
C GLN A 13 7.93 -1.89 3.31
N PRO A 14 9.08 -1.52 2.73
CA PRO A 14 9.56 -2.10 1.47
C PRO A 14 9.59 -3.64 1.46
N GLU A 15 9.98 -4.25 2.55
CA GLU A 15 10.08 -5.70 2.76
C GLU A 15 8.72 -6.41 2.60
N SER A 16 7.61 -5.67 2.72
CA SER A 16 6.28 -6.22 2.47
C SER A 16 6.04 -6.53 0.98
N PHE A 17 6.72 -5.84 0.06
CA PHE A 17 6.49 -5.93 -1.39
C PHE A 17 7.78 -6.07 -2.23
N VAL A 18 8.93 -6.17 -1.58
CA VAL A 18 10.23 -6.50 -2.19
C VAL A 18 10.59 -7.93 -1.76
N ILE A 19 10.65 -8.84 -2.72
CA ILE A 19 10.89 -10.27 -2.50
C ILE A 19 12.34 -10.59 -2.89
N ASP A 20 13.09 -11.20 -1.97
CA ASP A 20 14.39 -11.77 -2.26
C ASP A 20 14.22 -13.01 -3.14
N ILE A 21 14.91 -13.02 -4.28
CA ILE A 21 14.88 -14.12 -5.26
C ILE A 21 16.13 -15.01 -5.19
N GLY A 22 16.95 -14.88 -4.15
CA GLY A 22 18.15 -15.68 -3.93
C GLY A 22 19.36 -15.23 -4.75
N TYR A 23 19.28 -14.06 -5.40
CA TYR A 23 20.37 -13.42 -6.12
C TYR A 23 20.86 -12.22 -5.30
N SER A 24 22.13 -12.23 -4.92
CA SER A 24 22.72 -11.31 -3.93
C SER A 24 22.55 -9.81 -4.23
N ASP A 25 22.28 -9.45 -5.47
CA ASP A 25 22.18 -8.07 -5.95
C ASP A 25 20.78 -7.72 -6.51
N ARG A 26 19.80 -8.63 -6.45
CA ARG A 26 18.50 -8.45 -7.10
C ARG A 26 17.34 -8.87 -6.23
N CYS A 27 16.34 -8.01 -6.15
CA CYS A 27 15.04 -8.31 -5.56
C CYS A 27 13.94 -8.17 -6.61
N TYR A 28 12.86 -8.92 -6.43
CA TYR A 28 11.65 -8.80 -7.24
C TYR A 28 10.66 -7.85 -6.58
N LEU A 29 10.07 -6.94 -7.36
CA LEU A 29 9.01 -6.06 -6.88
C LEU A 29 7.64 -6.72 -7.12
N ALA A 30 6.93 -7.05 -6.04
CA ALA A 30 5.62 -7.68 -6.09
C ALA A 30 4.48 -6.67 -6.36
N ILE A 31 4.68 -5.79 -7.34
CA ILE A 31 3.72 -4.79 -7.78
C ILE A 31 3.55 -4.95 -9.29
N GLN A 32 2.31 -5.07 -9.73
CA GLN A 32 1.95 -5.20 -11.14
C GLN A 32 1.06 -4.05 -11.56
N THR A 33 1.27 -3.57 -12.78
CA THR A 33 0.40 -2.56 -13.40
C THR A 33 -0.83 -3.23 -13.99
N SER A 34 -2.00 -2.62 -13.81
CA SER A 34 -3.24 -3.01 -14.48
C SER A 34 -3.78 -1.83 -15.29
N SER A 35 -4.63 -2.13 -16.28
CA SER A 35 -5.44 -1.13 -16.99
C SER A 35 -6.73 -0.74 -16.24
N ASP A 36 -6.99 -1.37 -15.09
CA ASP A 36 -8.14 -1.08 -14.26
C ASP A 36 -8.01 0.29 -13.56
N ASP A 37 -9.15 0.90 -13.24
CA ASP A 37 -9.26 2.15 -12.47
C ASP A 37 -9.22 1.93 -10.95
N TYR A 38 -9.09 0.68 -10.50
CA TYR A 38 -9.02 0.29 -9.09
C TYR A 38 -7.71 -0.45 -8.75
N TRP A 39 -7.29 -0.31 -7.50
CA TRP A 39 -6.14 -1.04 -6.97
C TRP A 39 -6.55 -2.43 -6.48
N LYS A 40 -5.83 -3.46 -6.94
CA LYS A 40 -5.98 -4.83 -6.42
C LYS A 40 -5.00 -5.06 -5.27
N LEU A 41 -5.53 -5.27 -4.07
CA LEU A 41 -4.74 -5.60 -2.90
C LEU A 41 -4.60 -7.12 -2.80
N GLY A 42 -3.37 -7.61 -2.96
CA GLY A 42 -3.06 -9.03 -2.95
C GLY A 42 -2.26 -9.47 -1.72
N GLU A 43 -1.60 -10.61 -1.87
CA GLU A 43 -0.77 -11.23 -0.83
C GLU A 43 0.25 -10.27 -0.18
N PRO A 44 0.99 -9.41 -0.94
CA PRO A 44 1.93 -8.46 -0.34
C PRO A 44 1.29 -7.48 0.65
N PHE A 45 0.00 -7.17 0.48
CA PHE A 45 -0.75 -6.36 1.43
C PHE A 45 -1.23 -7.22 2.61
N PHE A 46 -2.00 -8.27 2.33
CA PHE A 46 -2.68 -9.07 3.35
C PHE A 46 -1.74 -9.87 4.26
N ARG A 47 -0.52 -10.23 3.84
CA ARG A 47 0.45 -10.88 4.73
C ARG A 47 0.77 -10.05 5.98
N ASN A 48 0.63 -8.73 5.89
CA ASN A 48 0.95 -7.79 6.96
C ASN A 48 -0.21 -7.56 7.95
N PHE A 49 -1.41 -8.07 7.64
CA PHE A 49 -2.62 -7.81 8.42
C PHE A 49 -3.44 -9.09 8.59
N TYR A 50 -4.04 -9.26 9.77
CA TYR A 50 -5.18 -10.16 9.87
C TYR A 50 -6.41 -9.45 9.30
N ALA A 51 -6.98 -10.02 8.25
CA ALA A 51 -8.19 -9.52 7.62
C ALA A 51 -9.39 -10.36 8.04
N VAL A 52 -10.45 -9.69 8.48
CA VAL A 52 -11.75 -10.30 8.77
C VAL A 52 -12.76 -9.69 7.80
N PHE A 53 -13.35 -10.55 6.98
CA PHE A 53 -14.40 -10.20 6.03
C PHE A 53 -15.75 -10.53 6.67
N ASN A 54 -16.57 -9.52 6.91
CA ASN A 54 -17.94 -9.70 7.37
C ASN A 54 -18.88 -9.47 6.20
N ALA A 55 -19.52 -10.53 5.72
CA ALA A 55 -20.44 -10.47 4.59
C ALA A 55 -21.82 -9.89 4.95
N GLU A 56 -22.23 -9.94 6.22
CA GLU A 56 -23.52 -9.40 6.65
C GLU A 56 -23.49 -7.87 6.67
N ASP A 57 -22.39 -7.29 7.14
CA ASP A 57 -22.18 -5.84 7.23
C ASP A 57 -21.35 -5.27 6.06
N GLU A 58 -21.05 -6.10 5.06
CA GLU A 58 -20.20 -5.76 3.90
C GLU A 58 -18.88 -5.04 4.28
N SER A 59 -18.26 -5.46 5.39
CA SER A 59 -17.12 -4.75 5.98
C SER A 59 -15.83 -5.58 6.01
N LEU A 60 -14.71 -4.87 5.93
CA LEU A 60 -13.36 -5.40 6.07
C LEU A 60 -12.71 -4.79 7.31
N SER A 61 -12.41 -5.64 8.29
CA SER A 61 -11.62 -5.26 9.47
C SER A 61 -10.17 -5.71 9.31
N LEU A 62 -9.23 -4.82 9.61
CA LEU A 62 -7.80 -5.09 9.56
C LEU A 62 -7.19 -4.95 10.95
N GLY A 63 -6.46 -5.99 11.39
CA GLY A 63 -5.62 -5.96 12.57
C GLY A 63 -4.15 -6.17 12.19
N PRO A 64 -3.18 -5.65 12.97
CA PRO A 64 -1.76 -5.89 12.71
C PRO A 64 -1.43 -7.39 12.81
N SER A 65 -0.66 -7.90 11.85
CA SER A 65 -0.15 -9.27 11.91
C SER A 65 0.93 -9.40 12.98
N LYS A 66 0.83 -10.42 13.84
CA LYS A 66 1.88 -10.75 14.81
C LYS A 66 3.12 -11.38 14.15
N ASN A 67 2.91 -12.06 13.02
CA ASN A 67 3.95 -12.83 12.34
C ASN A 67 4.77 -11.97 11.37
N PHE A 68 4.20 -10.86 10.89
CA PHE A 68 4.83 -9.97 9.92
C PHE A 68 4.58 -8.51 10.30
N PRO A 69 5.30 -7.97 11.30
CA PRO A 69 5.14 -6.61 11.80
C PRO A 69 5.79 -5.56 10.88
N MET A 70 5.72 -5.77 9.56
CA MET A 70 6.28 -4.84 8.55
C MET A 70 5.24 -3.79 8.13
N SER A 71 4.24 -3.55 8.97
CA SER A 71 3.19 -2.58 8.73
C SER A 71 2.75 -1.84 9.99
N THR A 72 2.13 -0.68 9.78
CA THR A 72 1.53 0.11 10.86
C THR A 72 0.11 0.52 10.50
N ILE A 73 -0.82 0.39 11.44
CA ILE A 73 -2.16 0.96 11.39
C ILE A 73 -2.20 2.13 12.36
N ARG A 74 -2.60 3.31 11.90
CA ARG A 74 -2.74 4.49 12.74
C ARG A 74 -4.06 5.19 12.45
N MET A 75 -4.70 5.69 13.51
CA MET A 75 -5.92 6.49 13.42
C MET A 75 -5.60 7.97 13.22
N GLY A 76 -6.49 8.67 12.52
CA GLY A 76 -6.42 10.10 12.29
C GLY A 76 -5.75 10.48 10.97
N GLU A 77 -5.42 11.75 10.84
CA GLU A 77 -4.87 12.31 9.60
C GLU A 77 -3.49 11.71 9.28
N ALA A 78 -3.30 11.33 8.03
CA ALA A 78 -1.98 10.93 7.54
C ALA A 78 -1.01 12.13 7.62
N PRO A 79 0.29 11.91 7.90
CA PRO A 79 1.25 13.00 8.01
C PRO A 79 1.25 13.87 6.76
N THR A 80 1.02 15.18 6.90
CA THR A 80 0.93 16.16 5.80
C THR A 80 2.14 16.11 4.87
N HIS A 81 3.36 15.98 5.42
CA HIS A 81 4.57 15.83 4.61
C HIS A 81 4.52 14.61 3.66
N GLU A 82 3.93 13.49 4.07
CA GLU A 82 3.86 12.28 3.23
C GLU A 82 2.79 12.40 2.14
N LEU A 83 1.69 13.11 2.45
CA LEU A 83 0.67 13.46 1.47
C LEU A 83 1.19 14.47 0.43
N ASP A 84 1.96 15.47 0.85
CA ASP A 84 2.54 16.49 -0.03
C ASP A 84 3.50 15.87 -1.06
N PHE A 85 4.33 14.90 -0.65
CA PHE A 85 5.16 14.14 -1.59
C PHE A 85 4.34 13.36 -2.63
N LEU A 86 3.22 12.76 -2.22
CA LEU A 86 2.33 12.03 -3.14
C LEU A 86 1.62 13.00 -4.11
N VAL A 87 1.14 14.12 -3.61
CA VAL A 87 0.49 15.17 -4.42
C VAL A 87 1.47 15.77 -5.43
N GLN A 88 2.69 16.11 -5.01
CA GLN A 88 3.72 16.64 -5.91
C GLN A 88 4.14 15.61 -6.98
N LYS A 89 4.32 14.34 -6.59
CA LYS A 89 4.65 13.26 -7.53
C LYS A 89 3.55 13.02 -8.57
N ASN A 90 2.28 13.09 -8.17
CA ASN A 90 1.16 12.92 -9.08
C ASN A 90 1.03 14.12 -10.05
N LYS A 91 1.26 15.35 -9.57
CA LYS A 91 1.31 16.55 -10.44
C LYS A 91 2.43 16.47 -11.47
N LEU A 92 3.62 15.98 -11.09
CA LEU A 92 4.75 15.79 -12.01
C LEU A 92 4.43 14.73 -13.07
N LYS A 93 3.82 13.59 -12.69
CA LYS A 93 3.39 12.56 -13.65
C LYS A 93 2.33 13.04 -14.63
N GLN A 94 1.39 13.90 -14.20
CA GLN A 94 0.41 14.50 -15.08
C GLN A 94 1.05 15.49 -16.07
N ALA A 95 2.00 16.30 -15.62
CA ALA A 95 2.73 17.24 -16.47
C ALA A 95 3.66 16.56 -17.51
N GLU A 96 4.11 15.34 -17.25
CA GLU A 96 4.89 14.54 -18.20
C GLU A 96 4.01 13.77 -19.21
N GLY A 97 2.78 13.39 -18.82
CA GLY A 97 1.82 12.72 -19.70
C GLY A 97 1.15 13.62 -20.74
N GLU A 98 1.15 14.95 -20.54
CA GLU A 98 0.58 15.94 -21.47
C GLU A 98 1.52 16.37 -22.60
N LYS A 99 2.73 15.80 -22.70
CA LYS A 99 3.74 16.15 -23.72
C LYS A 99 3.76 15.27 -24.98
N HIS A 100 2.75 14.44 -25.21
CA HIS A 100 2.63 13.61 -26.41
C HIS A 100 1.29 13.77 -27.12
#